data_AF-A0A7J5BB95-F1
#
_entry.id   AF-A0A7J5BB95-F1
#
_cell.length_a   1.000
_cell.length_b   1.000
_cell.length_c   1.000
_cell.angle_alpha   90.00
_cell.angle_beta   90.00
_cell.angle_gamma   90.00
#
_symmetry.space_group_name_H-M   'P 1'
#
loop_
_entity.id
_entity.type
_entity.pdbx_description
1 polymer ?
#
loop_
_entity_poly.entity_id
_entity_poly.type
_entity_poly.pdbx_seq_one_letter_code
_entity_poly.pdbx_strand_id
1 'polypeptide(L)'
;MWITRTALKSPRAGVAAAFSALAGALAGGIATYVWGRKTGRADSKRLLRKLPAISGQMIENAEAELSRVGNRGMLWGPLRGVPYKIYARASGLQKRSFMGFLAWSVPARIPRFLLVVLGTRGLLAGARKLLPKGKTEQLAPIIHPGFWILFYSWYLRVVGRE
;
A
#
# COMPACT_ATOMS: atom_id res chain seq x y z
N MET A 1 7.27 -6.51 -4.96
CA MET A 1 8.40 -6.74 -5.88
C MET A 1 9.75 -6.39 -5.25
N TRP A 2 10.16 -5.11 -5.19
CA TRP A 2 11.52 -4.73 -4.78
C TRP A 2 11.87 -5.05 -3.31
N ILE A 3 11.00 -4.71 -2.35
CA ILE A 3 11.21 -5.00 -0.91
C ILE A 3 11.42 -6.50 -0.67
N THR A 4 10.60 -7.34 -1.29
CA THR A 4 10.71 -8.80 -1.13
C THR A 4 11.94 -9.35 -1.83
N ARG A 5 12.35 -8.77 -2.97
CA ARG A 5 13.60 -9.14 -3.66
C ARG A 5 14.84 -8.81 -2.83
N THR A 6 14.90 -7.66 -2.17
CA THR A 6 16.02 -7.30 -1.28
C THR A 6 15.99 -8.13 0.00
N ALA A 7 14.80 -8.40 0.56
CA ALA A 7 14.62 -9.24 1.74
C ALA A 7 15.08 -10.70 1.53
N LEU A 8 14.97 -11.25 0.31
CA LEU A 8 15.51 -12.58 -0.03
C LEU A 8 17.03 -12.67 0.14
N LYS A 9 17.75 -11.57 -0.12
CA LYS A 9 19.22 -11.51 0.01
C LYS A 9 19.66 -11.13 1.41
N SER A 10 19.06 -10.08 1.97
CA SER A 10 19.41 -9.54 3.28
C SER A 10 18.19 -8.96 3.98
N PRO A 11 17.92 -9.37 5.24
CA PRO A 11 16.78 -8.84 5.98
C PRO A 11 16.94 -7.35 6.31
N ARG A 12 18.18 -6.91 6.60
CA ARG A 12 18.48 -5.49 6.87
C ARG A 12 18.20 -4.64 5.64
N ALA A 13 18.60 -5.11 4.45
CA ALA A 13 18.31 -4.44 3.19
C ALA A 13 16.80 -4.43 2.86
N GLY A 14 16.08 -5.51 3.21
CA GLY A 14 14.62 -5.57 3.11
C GLY A 14 13.92 -4.52 3.97
N VAL A 15 14.34 -4.36 5.23
CA VAL A 15 13.81 -3.34 6.14
C VAL A 15 14.16 -1.93 5.65
N ALA A 16 15.40 -1.68 5.21
CA ALA A 16 15.78 -0.39 4.64
C ALA A 16 14.92 -0.03 3.40
N ALA A 17 14.68 -1.01 2.51
CA ALA A 17 13.80 -0.82 1.36
C ALA A 17 12.34 -0.55 1.78
N ALA A 18 11.85 -1.15 2.86
CA ALA A 18 10.52 -0.88 3.40
C ALA A 18 10.39 0.56 3.90
N PHE A 19 11.40 1.09 4.61
CA PHE A 19 11.41 2.49 5.06
C PHE A 19 11.57 3.48 3.90
N SER A 20 12.40 3.16 2.90
CA SER A 20 12.50 3.96 1.67
C SER A 20 11.15 4.02 0.93
N ALA A 21 10.46 2.89 0.82
CA ALA A 21 9.11 2.82 0.24
C ALA A 21 8.09 3.62 1.07
N LEU A 22 8.20 3.59 2.40
CA LEU A 22 7.36 4.42 3.27
C LEU A 22 7.59 5.92 3.00
N ALA A 23 8.85 6.36 2.91
CA ALA A 23 9.18 7.75 2.62
C ALA A 23 8.59 8.20 1.27
N GLY A 24 8.79 7.41 0.20
CA GLY A 24 8.20 7.70 -1.11
C GLY A 24 6.67 7.72 -1.08
N ALA A 25 6.05 6.78 -0.36
CA ALA A 25 4.61 6.75 -0.19
C ALA A 25 4.10 7.98 0.58
N LEU A 26 4.81 8.43 1.61
CA LEU A 26 4.47 9.64 2.38
C LEU A 26 4.58 10.88 1.49
N ALA A 27 5.65 11.02 0.71
CA ALA A 27 5.80 12.12 -0.25
C ALA A 27 4.62 12.18 -1.24
N GLY A 28 4.26 11.05 -1.86
CA GLY A 28 3.09 10.98 -2.75
C GLY A 28 1.77 11.26 -2.02
N GLY A 29 1.65 10.85 -0.76
CA GLY A 29 0.49 11.14 0.09
C GLY A 29 0.37 12.62 0.42
N ILE A 30 1.47 13.28 0.77
CA ILE A 30 1.55 14.72 1.02
C ILE A 30 1.16 15.49 -0.23
N ALA A 31 1.71 15.13 -1.39
CA ALA A 31 1.33 15.75 -2.67
C ALA A 31 -0.18 15.63 -2.93
N THR A 32 -0.76 14.45 -2.70
CA THR A 32 -2.19 14.18 -2.86
C THR A 32 -3.04 14.97 -1.85
N TYR A 33 -2.57 15.09 -0.61
CA TYR A 33 -3.22 15.89 0.44
C TYR A 33 -3.25 17.38 0.06
N VAL A 34 -2.11 17.94 -0.36
CA VAL A 34 -2.01 19.35 -0.76
C VAL A 34 -2.89 19.61 -1.98
N TRP A 35 -2.86 18.71 -2.96
CA TRP A 35 -3.74 18.78 -4.13
C TRP A 35 -5.22 18.74 -3.73
N GLY A 36 -5.63 17.77 -2.91
CA GLY A 36 -7.00 17.65 -2.43
C GLY A 36 -7.48 18.85 -1.60
N ARG A 37 -6.56 19.56 -0.93
CA ARG A 37 -6.86 20.80 -0.19
C ARG A 37 -7.08 22.00 -1.11
N LYS A 38 -6.40 22.03 -2.27
CA LYS A 38 -6.47 23.12 -3.25
C LYS A 38 -7.54 22.91 -4.33
N THR A 39 -7.96 21.67 -4.57
CA THR A 39 -8.92 21.30 -5.61
C THR A 39 -10.32 21.06 -5.02
N GLY A 40 -11.35 21.55 -5.71
CA GLY A 40 -12.74 21.34 -5.31
C GLY A 40 -13.14 19.85 -5.22
N ARG A 41 -14.18 19.54 -4.44
CA ARG A 41 -14.66 18.16 -4.22
C ARG A 41 -15.01 17.47 -5.54
N ALA A 42 -15.79 18.13 -6.40
CA ALA A 42 -16.26 17.58 -7.67
C ALA A 42 -15.10 17.31 -8.64
N ASP A 43 -14.17 18.26 -8.79
CA ASP A 43 -13.02 18.14 -9.70
C ASP A 43 -12.07 17.03 -9.29
N SER A 44 -11.69 16.99 -8.01
CA SER A 44 -10.79 15.95 -7.51
C SER A 44 -11.44 14.56 -7.56
N LYS A 45 -12.76 14.44 -7.37
CA LYS A 45 -13.50 13.19 -7.57
C LYS A 45 -13.49 12.77 -9.04
N ARG A 46 -13.81 13.69 -9.97
CA ARG A 46 -13.80 13.43 -11.42
C ARG A 46 -12.43 12.94 -11.90
N LEU A 47 -11.35 13.56 -11.41
CA LEU A 47 -9.98 13.16 -11.77
C LEU A 47 -9.60 11.79 -11.19
N LEU A 48 -9.96 11.49 -9.94
CA LEU A 48 -9.70 10.18 -9.35
C LEU A 48 -10.44 9.04 -10.07
N ARG A 49 -11.67 9.27 -10.54
CA ARG A 49 -12.44 8.26 -11.29
C ARG A 49 -11.84 7.87 -12.64
N LYS A 50 -10.91 8.66 -13.18
CA LYS A 50 -10.17 8.28 -14.41
C LYS A 50 -9.10 7.23 -14.14
N LEU A 51 -8.73 7.01 -12.87
CA LEU A 51 -7.71 6.03 -12.52
C LEU A 51 -8.33 4.63 -12.46
N PRO A 52 -7.66 3.62 -13.01
CA PRO A 52 -8.16 2.25 -12.96
C PRO A 52 -8.30 1.80 -11.50
N ALA A 53 -9.30 0.95 -11.24
CA ALA A 53 -9.63 0.42 -9.92
C ALA A 53 -9.95 1.50 -8.86
N ILE A 54 -10.55 2.63 -9.27
CA ILE A 54 -11.14 3.61 -8.36
C ILE A 54 -12.60 3.87 -8.75
N SER A 55 -13.51 3.49 -7.87
CA SER A 55 -14.93 3.80 -8.06
C SER A 55 -15.38 5.05 -7.31
N GLY A 56 -16.53 5.58 -7.75
CA GLY A 56 -17.20 6.68 -7.05
C GLY A 56 -17.55 6.30 -5.61
N GLN A 57 -18.01 5.06 -5.40
CA GLN A 57 -18.38 4.54 -4.09
C GLN A 57 -17.18 4.47 -3.15
N MET A 58 -16.00 4.03 -3.63
CA MET A 58 -14.78 4.04 -2.81
C MET A 58 -14.42 5.45 -2.33
N ILE A 59 -14.60 6.46 -3.19
CA ILE A 59 -14.31 7.85 -2.85
C ILE A 59 -15.28 8.35 -1.78
N GLU A 60 -16.57 8.13 -1.96
CA GLU A 60 -17.61 8.55 -1.03
C GLU A 60 -17.48 7.86 0.32
N ASN A 61 -17.23 6.55 0.33
CA ASN A 61 -17.02 5.77 1.55
C ASN A 61 -15.81 6.27 2.34
N ALA A 62 -14.69 6.57 1.66
CA ALA A 62 -13.50 7.10 2.30
C ALA A 62 -13.74 8.51 2.87
N GLU A 63 -14.45 9.38 2.15
CA GLU A 63 -14.84 10.70 2.64
C GLU A 63 -15.75 10.60 3.88
N ALA A 64 -16.79 9.76 3.82
CA ALA A 64 -17.72 9.54 4.93
C ALA A 64 -17.03 8.95 6.15
N GLU A 65 -16.15 7.96 5.95
CA GLU A 65 -15.38 7.36 7.02
C GLU A 65 -14.47 8.40 7.68
N LEU A 66 -13.74 9.18 6.89
CA LEU A 66 -12.86 10.21 7.43
C LEU A 66 -13.65 11.30 8.16
N SER A 67 -14.88 11.60 7.74
CA SER A 67 -15.79 12.49 8.47
C SER A 67 -16.16 11.91 9.84
N ARG A 68 -16.49 10.61 9.90
CA ARG A 68 -16.98 9.91 11.10
C ARG A 68 -15.89 9.64 12.12
N VAL A 69 -14.77 9.07 11.67
CA VAL A 69 -13.72 8.55 12.56
C VAL A 69 -12.43 9.35 12.48
N GLY A 70 -12.30 10.31 11.56
CA GLY A 70 -11.06 11.05 11.35
C GLY A 70 -9.96 10.19 10.72
N ASN A 71 -8.71 10.63 10.87
CA ASN A 71 -7.56 10.00 10.21
C ASN A 71 -7.29 8.54 10.61
N ARG A 72 -7.84 8.04 11.74
CA ARG A 72 -7.80 6.60 12.08
C ARG A 72 -8.52 5.72 11.05
N GLY A 73 -9.46 6.28 10.27
CA GLY A 73 -10.11 5.59 9.15
C GLY A 73 -9.11 5.03 8.12
N MET A 74 -7.94 5.66 8.01
CA MET A 74 -6.87 5.26 7.09
C MET A 74 -6.31 3.86 7.38
N LEU A 75 -6.42 3.37 8.63
CA LEU A 75 -5.98 2.03 9.01
C LEU A 75 -6.83 0.93 8.35
N TRP A 76 -8.09 1.23 8.05
CA TRP A 76 -9.04 0.26 7.49
C TRP A 76 -8.99 0.21 5.96
N GLY A 77 -8.38 1.21 5.32
CA GLY A 77 -8.27 1.29 3.86
C GLY A 77 -7.76 0.01 3.20
N PRO A 78 -6.62 -0.57 3.66
CA PRO A 78 -6.09 -1.82 3.12
C PRO A 78 -7.06 -3.00 3.21
N LEU A 79 -7.84 -3.10 4.29
CA LEU A 79 -8.79 -4.18 4.53
C LEU A 79 -10.05 -4.03 3.66
N ARG A 80 -10.39 -2.81 3.24
CA ARG A 80 -11.54 -2.52 2.37
C ARG A 80 -11.18 -2.40 0.89
N GLY A 81 -9.92 -2.65 0.53
CA GLY A 81 -9.43 -2.48 -0.83
C GLY A 81 -9.40 -1.02 -1.31
N VAL A 82 -9.57 -0.05 -0.41
CA VAL A 82 -9.62 1.37 -0.77
C VAL A 82 -8.19 1.93 -0.89
N PRO A 83 -7.80 2.46 -2.07
CA PRO A 83 -6.46 3.02 -2.25
C PRO A 83 -6.19 4.18 -1.30
N TYR A 84 -5.03 4.17 -0.65
CA TYR A 84 -4.60 5.21 0.29
C TYR A 84 -4.74 6.65 -0.27
N LYS A 85 -4.48 6.86 -1.57
CA LYS A 85 -4.58 8.17 -2.22
C LYS A 85 -5.97 8.81 -2.08
N ILE A 86 -7.02 7.99 -1.99
CA ILE A 86 -8.38 8.46 -1.77
C ILE A 86 -8.51 9.08 -0.38
N TYR A 87 -7.98 8.42 0.66
CA TYR A 87 -7.95 8.99 2.01
C TYR A 87 -7.06 10.24 2.08
N ALA A 88 -5.89 10.25 1.44
CA ALA A 88 -5.03 11.44 1.41
C ALA A 88 -5.74 12.65 0.79
N ARG A 89 -6.43 12.43 -0.34
CA ARG A 89 -7.25 13.47 -0.98
C ARG A 89 -8.42 13.90 -0.08
N ALA A 90 -9.09 12.96 0.59
CA ALA A 90 -10.18 13.27 1.51
C ALA A 90 -9.72 14.07 2.74
N SER A 91 -8.55 13.74 3.32
CA SER A 91 -7.94 14.50 4.42
C SER A 91 -7.59 15.93 4.00
N GLY A 92 -7.08 16.10 2.78
CA GLY A 92 -6.83 17.41 2.19
C GLY A 92 -8.11 18.21 1.99
N LEU A 93 -9.12 17.60 1.36
CA LEU A 93 -10.41 18.22 1.08
C LEU A 93 -11.12 18.68 2.36
N GLN A 94 -11.13 17.83 3.40
CA GLN A 94 -11.73 18.13 4.70
C GLN A 94 -10.86 19.04 5.58
N LYS A 95 -9.73 19.56 5.05
CA LYS A 95 -8.78 20.42 5.76
C LYS A 95 -8.36 19.86 7.13
N ARG A 96 -8.20 18.53 7.24
CA ARG A 96 -7.79 17.87 8.48
C ARG A 96 -6.37 18.29 8.87
N SER A 97 -5.99 18.11 10.13
CA SER A 97 -4.61 18.38 10.57
C SER A 97 -3.60 17.60 9.71
N PHE A 98 -2.64 18.31 9.13
CA PHE A 98 -1.56 17.73 8.32
C PHE A 98 -0.71 16.75 9.14
N MET A 99 -0.36 17.14 10.38
CA MET A 99 0.39 16.27 11.29
C MET A 99 -0.42 15.05 11.69
N GLY A 100 -1.73 15.20 11.91
CA GLY A 100 -2.61 14.05 12.15
C GLY A 100 -2.65 13.11 10.94
N PHE A 101 -2.71 13.64 9.72
CA PHE A 101 -2.69 12.83 8.50
C PHE A 101 -1.37 12.06 8.36
N LEU A 102 -0.21 12.70 8.59
CA LEU A 102 1.09 12.01 8.56
C LEU A 102 1.20 10.94 9.64
N ALA A 103 0.81 11.28 10.88
CA ALA A 103 0.89 10.39 12.03
C ALA A 103 0.10 9.11 11.80
N TRP A 104 -1.07 9.18 11.17
CA TRP A 104 -1.89 8.01 10.82
C TRP A 104 -1.48 7.34 9.50
N SER A 105 -0.79 8.04 8.60
CA SER A 105 -0.27 7.46 7.37
C SER A 105 0.81 6.41 7.61
N VAL A 106 1.65 6.60 8.63
CA VAL A 106 2.70 5.66 8.99
C VAL A 106 2.14 4.30 9.44
N PRO A 107 1.32 4.20 10.50
CA PRO A 107 0.75 2.93 10.96
C PRO A 107 -0.21 2.30 9.94
N ALA A 108 -0.82 3.09 9.05
CA ALA A 108 -1.63 2.54 7.95
C ALA A 108 -0.80 1.81 6.88
N ARG A 109 0.53 1.99 6.85
CA ARG A 109 1.39 1.54 5.74
C ARG A 109 2.56 0.68 6.16
N ILE A 110 3.27 1.04 7.24
CA ILE A 110 4.44 0.31 7.70
C ILE A 110 4.14 -1.18 7.95
N PRO A 111 2.97 -1.60 8.50
CA PRO A 111 2.69 -3.01 8.71
C PRO A 111 2.71 -3.77 7.40
N ARG A 112 2.11 -3.23 6.32
CA ARG A 112 2.12 -3.89 5.01
C ARG A 112 3.53 -4.10 4.48
N PHE A 113 4.43 -3.11 4.61
CA PHE A 113 5.80 -3.23 4.13
C PHE A 113 6.65 -4.18 4.99
N LEU A 114 6.48 -4.17 6.30
CA LEU A 114 7.21 -5.07 7.19
C LEU A 114 6.68 -6.50 7.12
N LEU A 115 5.37 -6.70 6.98
CA LEU A 115 4.77 -8.03 6.82
C LEU A 115 5.29 -8.74 5.58
N VAL A 116 5.50 -8.05 4.46
CA VAL A 116 6.10 -8.69 3.28
C VAL A 116 7.57 -9.06 3.49
N VAL A 117 8.33 -8.28 4.28
CA VAL A 117 9.71 -8.64 4.67
C VAL A 117 9.70 -9.89 5.57
N LEU A 118 8.89 -9.86 6.64
CA LEU A 118 8.77 -10.96 7.60
C LEU A 118 8.25 -12.23 6.93
N GLY A 119 7.21 -12.12 6.10
CA GLY A 119 6.67 -13.24 5.33
C GLY A 119 7.70 -13.84 4.38
N THR A 120 8.48 -13.00 3.67
CA THR A 120 9.58 -13.49 2.82
C THR A 120 10.61 -14.26 3.64
N ARG A 121 10.98 -13.76 4.83
CA ARG A 121 11.93 -14.45 5.72
C ARG A 121 11.39 -15.75 6.27
N GLY A 122 10.14 -15.78 6.71
CA GLY A 122 9.48 -16.97 7.23
C GLY A 122 9.40 -18.07 6.18
N LEU A 123 9.00 -17.70 4.96
CA LEU A 123 8.97 -18.62 3.81
C LEU A 123 10.36 -19.15 3.48
N LEU A 124 11.38 -18.28 3.46
CA LEU A 124 12.76 -18.71 3.20
C LEU A 124 13.30 -19.65 4.29
N ALA A 125 13.03 -19.35 5.56
CA ALA A 125 13.43 -20.19 6.68
C ALA A 125 12.73 -21.56 6.65
N GLY A 126 11.44 -21.60 6.32
CA GLY A 126 10.69 -22.83 6.14
C GLY A 126 11.19 -23.66 4.95
N ALA A 127 11.41 -23.01 3.80
CA ALA A 127 11.93 -23.66 2.60
C ALA A 127 13.31 -24.29 2.84
N ARG A 128 14.21 -23.60 3.55
CA ARG A 128 15.53 -24.14 3.91
C ARG A 128 15.47 -25.34 4.86
N LYS A 129 14.41 -25.50 5.65
CA LYS A 129 14.20 -26.69 6.49
C LYS A 129 13.70 -27.89 5.69
N LEU A 130 12.95 -27.66 4.60
CA LEU A 130 12.29 -28.71 3.82
C LEU A 130 13.08 -29.11 2.56
N LEU A 131 13.86 -28.20 1.99
CA LEU A 131 14.56 -28.41 0.72
C LEU A 131 16.06 -28.70 0.92
N PRO A 132 16.67 -29.50 0.03
CA PRO A 132 18.12 -29.68 -0.01
C PRO A 132 18.86 -28.34 -0.09
N LYS A 133 20.00 -28.26 0.59
CA LYS A 133 20.86 -27.07 0.62
C LYS A 133 21.16 -26.59 -0.81
N GLY A 134 20.99 -25.29 -1.08
CA GLY A 134 21.27 -24.67 -2.38
C GLY A 134 20.10 -24.65 -3.38
N LYS A 135 19.10 -25.55 -3.27
CA LYS A 135 17.91 -25.50 -4.16
C LYS A 135 17.02 -24.29 -3.88
N THR A 136 16.95 -23.85 -2.62
CA THR A 136 16.13 -22.70 -2.23
C THR A 136 16.63 -21.43 -2.92
N GLU A 137 17.95 -21.23 -2.95
CA GLU A 137 18.61 -20.08 -3.57
C GLU A 137 18.46 -20.09 -5.10
N GLN A 138 18.45 -21.27 -5.73
CA GLN A 138 18.23 -21.43 -7.18
C GLN A 138 16.77 -21.17 -7.60
N LEU A 139 15.80 -21.60 -6.79
CA LEU A 139 14.37 -21.47 -7.11
C LEU A 139 13.78 -20.09 -6.77
N ALA A 140 14.33 -19.40 -5.77
CA ALA A 140 13.88 -18.07 -5.33
C ALA A 140 13.70 -17.04 -6.47
N PRO A 141 14.63 -16.87 -7.44
CA PRO A 141 14.47 -15.90 -8.53
C PRO A 141 13.38 -16.26 -9.55
N ILE A 142 12.93 -17.51 -9.62
CA ILE A 142 11.85 -17.96 -10.52
C ILE A 142 10.49 -17.85 -9.82
N ILE A 143 10.41 -18.35 -8.59
CA ILE A 143 9.16 -18.37 -7.81
C ILE A 143 8.72 -16.94 -7.45
N HIS A 144 9.67 -16.06 -7.13
CA HIS A 144 9.37 -14.68 -6.72
C HIS A 144 8.58 -13.88 -7.76
N PRO A 145 9.03 -13.74 -9.02
CA PRO A 145 8.24 -13.03 -10.04
C PRO A 145 6.93 -13.77 -10.36
N GLY A 146 6.95 -15.10 -10.43
CA GLY A 146 5.73 -15.91 -10.68
C GLY A 146 4.64 -15.67 -9.63
N PHE A 147 5.01 -15.68 -8.34
CA PHE A 147 4.10 -15.35 -7.24
C PHE A 147 3.46 -13.97 -7.41
N TRP A 148 4.26 -12.96 -7.73
CA TRP A 148 3.73 -11.61 -7.86
C TRP A 148 2.90 -11.41 -9.13
N ILE A 149 3.23 -12.08 -10.23
CA ILE A 149 2.40 -12.08 -11.44
C ILE A 149 1.03 -12.65 -11.09
N LEU A 150 0.98 -13.85 -10.49
CA LEU A 150 -0.28 -14.48 -10.06
C LEU A 150 -1.07 -13.59 -9.10
N PHE A 151 -0.40 -13.01 -8.10
CA PHE A 151 -1.02 -12.11 -7.13
C PHE A 151 -1.63 -10.88 -7.80
N TYR A 152 -0.90 -10.20 -8.68
CA TYR A 152 -1.39 -9.00 -9.36
C TYR A 152 -2.47 -9.31 -10.41
N SER A 153 -2.37 -10.43 -11.12
CA SER A 153 -3.41 -10.91 -12.03
C SER A 153 -4.72 -11.17 -11.29
N TRP A 154 -4.66 -11.85 -10.13
CA TRP A 154 -5.83 -12.06 -9.27
C TRP A 154 -6.36 -10.73 -8.70
N TYR A 155 -5.48 -9.89 -8.15
CA TYR A 155 -5.85 -8.60 -7.56
C TYR A 155 -6.57 -7.69 -8.56
N LEU A 156 -6.04 -7.54 -9.78
CA LEU A 156 -6.67 -6.72 -10.82
C LEU A 156 -7.99 -7.32 -11.28
N ARG A 157 -8.12 -8.65 -11.32
CA ARG A 157 -9.39 -9.31 -11.67
C ARG A 157 -10.48 -9.10 -10.61
N VAL A 158 -10.12 -9.10 -9.34
CA VAL A 158 -11.07 -8.96 -8.22
C VAL A 158 -11.39 -7.51 -7.91
N VAL A 159 -10.38 -6.64 -7.89
CA VAL A 159 -10.50 -5.23 -7.47
C VAL A 159 -10.70 -4.28 -8.66
N GLY A 160 -10.30 -4.66 -9.87
CA GLY A 160 -10.42 -3.85 -11.07
C GLY A 160 -11.74 -3.96 -11.82
N ARG A 161 -12.70 -4.75 -11.33
CA ARG A 161 -14.04 -4.85 -11.92
C ARG A 161 -14.99 -3.83 -11.29
N GLU A 162 -15.09 -2.66 -11.93
CA GLU A 162 -16.34 -1.91 -12.12
C GLU A 162 -16.38 -1.42 -13.57
#